data_AF-A0A534XNI3-F1
#
_entry.id   AF-A0A534XNI3-F1
#
_cell.length_a   1.000
_cell.length_b   1.000
_cell.length_c   1.000
_cell.angle_alpha   90.00
_cell.angle_beta   90.00
_cell.angle_gamma   90.00
#
_symmetry.space_group_name_H-M   'P 1'
#
loop_
_entity.id
_entity.type
_entity.pdbx_description
1 polymer ?
#
loop_
_entity_poly.entity_id
_entity_poly.type
_entity_poly.pdbx_seq_one_letter_code
_entity_poly.pdbx_strand_id
1 'polypeptide(L)'
;MGKKAKKKPEATSAGEAPVPDPGEGATLAQPEGAPGPAEGAAGPPALSAAPLPLDGLPAPDLGAFFELTFPDKRLLALCHELGLHTPGYRLEALPPDQVARVLADEVVAAKDVRPHLERAVRQELRSPALEGRELLGPELSSLIDLVVAGDPLQHLARIAWRALLSADETVRKVAMEALDEGIRSLDASAKPQKKPQRAPPPPGAKEAEEAVKRAERAEREREAMKTQLVAARGEIAQREQRLAEERAEHVQARAEVARLAAEVARLSAAGEGRALADARKYADEARALSEKLRTSEEARQAVEERAASLSRRLAQAPAQPKAVPVPEEEDLPTDEEAATFLVPVLTREFYDSIERWDRRMQRAAFDKIHRLATDWRHGSLRALQLEGVPGYYRIRVATDVRLIYRRDGNHLEILSLIDREDLDRYVRQARTRPA
;
A
#
# COMPACT_ATOMS: atom_id res chain seq x y z
N MET A 1 57.21 -24.32 -1.77
CA MET A 1 57.35 -22.84 -1.81
C MET A 1 57.74 -22.35 -0.43
N GLY A 2 58.63 -21.35 -0.36
CA GLY A 2 59.55 -21.12 0.76
C GLY A 2 58.96 -20.57 2.06
N LYS A 3 59.54 -21.04 3.17
CA LYS A 3 59.47 -20.45 4.51
C LYS A 3 60.19 -19.10 4.52
N LYS A 4 59.61 -18.06 5.14
CA LYS A 4 60.36 -17.00 5.83
C LYS A 4 59.61 -16.50 7.06
N ALA A 5 60.26 -16.69 8.21
CA ALA A 5 59.95 -16.13 9.51
C ALA A 5 60.65 -14.76 9.70
N LYS A 6 60.09 -13.90 10.56
CA LYS A 6 60.74 -12.85 11.40
C LYS A 6 59.65 -11.85 11.84
N LYS A 7 59.62 -11.24 13.02
CA LYS A 7 60.37 -11.33 14.28
C LYS A 7 59.59 -10.41 15.25
N LYS A 8 59.39 -10.80 16.51
CA LYS A 8 59.12 -9.89 17.66
C LYS A 8 60.48 -9.38 18.18
N PRO A 9 60.59 -8.21 18.85
CA PRO A 9 60.52 -8.13 20.33
C PRO A 9 59.80 -6.82 20.81
N GLU A 10 59.14 -6.67 21.98
CA GLU A 10 59.58 -6.59 23.39
C GLU A 10 60.79 -5.65 23.62
N ALA A 11 60.87 -4.74 24.60
CA ALA A 11 60.10 -4.45 25.82
C ALA A 11 60.49 -3.03 26.35
N THR A 12 60.13 -2.74 27.62
CA THR A 12 60.64 -1.72 28.58
C THR A 12 60.13 -0.27 28.45
N SER A 13 59.80 0.48 29.52
CA SER A 13 60.04 0.33 30.97
C SER A 13 59.03 1.10 31.82
N ALA A 14 58.91 0.69 33.09
CA ALA A 14 58.19 1.33 34.19
C ALA A 14 58.91 2.58 34.76
N GLY A 15 58.17 3.38 35.54
CA GLY A 15 58.64 4.49 36.40
C GLY A 15 57.47 5.43 36.70
N GLU A 16 56.69 5.20 37.77
CA GLU A 16 56.89 5.70 39.15
C GLU A 16 56.46 7.18 39.33
N ALA A 17 55.54 7.39 40.27
CA ALA A 17 54.84 8.64 40.57
C ALA A 17 55.73 9.66 41.31
N PRO A 18 55.28 10.92 41.43
CA PRO A 18 54.99 11.39 42.79
C PRO A 18 53.77 12.32 42.90
N VAL A 19 53.11 12.25 44.06
CA VAL A 19 52.19 13.26 44.62
C VAL A 19 53.03 14.26 45.43
N PRO A 20 52.65 15.55 45.45
CA PRO A 20 52.42 16.19 46.75
C PRO A 20 51.13 17.04 46.80
N ASP A 21 50.73 17.25 48.04
CA ASP A 21 49.48 17.78 48.62
C ASP A 21 49.49 19.34 48.74
N PRO A 22 48.66 19.99 49.58
CA PRO A 22 47.35 20.60 49.28
C PRO A 22 47.36 22.15 49.31
N GLY A 23 46.26 22.78 48.89
CA GLY A 23 46.06 24.23 49.07
C GLY A 23 44.62 24.68 48.87
N GLU A 24 44.01 25.17 49.94
CA GLU A 24 42.65 25.72 50.06
C GLU A 24 42.41 26.95 49.17
N GLY A 25 41.14 27.18 48.77
CA GLY A 25 40.73 28.47 48.23
C GLY A 25 39.40 28.43 47.48
N ALA A 26 38.29 28.62 48.22
CA ALA A 26 36.97 28.84 47.65
C ALA A 26 36.86 30.25 47.03
N THR A 27 36.39 30.34 45.78
CA THR A 27 35.71 31.55 45.29
C THR A 27 34.68 31.21 44.21
N LEU A 28 33.42 31.49 44.53
CA LEU A 28 32.30 31.60 43.58
C LEU A 28 32.37 32.97 42.88
N ALA A 29 32.34 33.00 41.54
CA ALA A 29 31.70 34.05 40.74
C ALA A 29 31.62 33.62 39.25
N GLN A 30 30.45 33.87 38.67
CA GLN A 30 29.90 33.47 37.36
C GLN A 30 30.48 34.30 36.17
N PRO A 31 29.83 34.38 34.99
CA PRO A 31 29.64 33.37 33.93
C PRO A 31 30.15 33.91 32.58
N GLU A 32 30.84 33.13 31.76
CA GLU A 32 31.08 33.52 30.36
C GLU A 32 30.95 32.34 29.41
N GLY A 33 30.27 32.62 28.29
CA GLY A 33 30.33 31.80 27.09
C GLY A 33 29.08 30.96 26.85
N ALA A 34 28.03 31.61 26.35
CA ALA A 34 27.06 30.92 25.51
C ALA A 34 27.80 30.30 24.30
N PRO A 35 27.72 28.99 24.05
CA PRO A 35 28.00 28.48 22.72
C PRO A 35 26.73 28.69 21.90
N GLY A 36 26.83 29.60 20.91
CA GLY A 36 25.90 29.63 19.79
C GLY A 36 25.87 28.27 19.07
N PRO A 37 24.81 28.00 18.30
CA PRO A 37 24.52 26.66 17.81
C PRO A 37 25.59 26.24 16.81
N ALA A 38 26.43 25.28 17.21
CA ALA A 38 27.22 24.54 16.27
C ALA A 38 26.25 23.64 15.49
N GLU A 39 25.95 24.02 14.24
CA GLU A 39 25.47 23.13 13.20
C GLU A 39 26.55 22.06 12.92
N GLY A 40 26.71 21.15 13.86
CA GLY A 40 27.40 19.89 13.67
C GLY A 40 26.34 18.85 13.33
N ALA A 41 26.55 18.12 12.23
CA ALA A 41 25.70 17.02 11.78
C ALA A 41 25.40 16.04 12.92
N ALA A 42 24.31 16.29 13.64
CA ALA A 42 23.84 15.42 14.69
C ALA A 42 23.14 14.26 14.00
N GLY A 43 23.78 13.08 14.05
CA GLY A 43 23.03 11.84 13.95
C GLY A 43 21.84 11.87 14.92
N PRO A 44 20.82 11.03 14.69
CA PRO A 44 19.64 11.04 15.55
C PRO A 44 20.03 10.95 17.03
N PRO A 45 19.33 11.68 17.92
CA PRO A 45 19.68 11.73 19.34
C PRO A 45 19.79 10.32 19.92
N ALA A 46 20.74 10.13 20.84
CA ALA A 46 20.97 8.83 21.46
C ALA A 46 19.68 8.32 22.12
N LEU A 47 19.30 7.08 21.83
CA LEU A 47 18.15 6.42 22.43
C LEU A 47 18.40 6.30 23.95
N SER A 48 17.45 6.71 24.79
CA SER A 48 17.67 6.66 26.24
C SER A 48 17.74 5.21 26.74
N ALA A 49 18.39 5.00 27.89
CA ALA A 49 18.58 3.70 28.53
C ALA A 49 17.53 3.39 29.61
N ALA A 50 16.48 4.21 29.75
CA ALA A 50 15.44 4.00 30.76
C ALA A 50 14.69 2.67 30.52
N PRO A 51 14.36 1.87 31.55
CA PRO A 51 13.69 0.59 31.36
C PRO A 51 12.32 0.76 30.68
N LEU A 52 12.01 -0.12 29.71
CA LEU A 52 10.69 -0.22 29.08
C LEU A 52 9.96 -1.44 29.66
N PRO A 53 8.86 -1.25 30.41
CA PRO A 53 8.16 -2.36 31.07
C PRO A 53 7.21 -3.11 30.13
N LEU A 54 7.76 -3.66 29.04
CA LEU A 54 7.00 -4.56 28.15
C LEU A 54 6.55 -5.83 28.91
N ASP A 55 7.26 -6.16 29.98
CA ASP A 55 7.02 -7.32 30.86
C ASP A 55 5.77 -7.19 31.74
N GLY A 56 5.30 -5.96 31.97
CA GLY A 56 4.15 -5.68 32.85
C GLY A 56 2.79 -5.79 32.16
N LEU A 57 2.76 -5.98 30.83
CA LEU A 57 1.55 -5.94 30.04
C LEU A 57 1.09 -7.34 29.60
N PRO A 58 -0.22 -7.63 29.67
CA PRO A 58 -0.74 -8.85 29.07
C PRO A 58 -0.65 -8.76 27.53
N ALA A 59 -0.49 -9.92 26.87
CA ALA A 59 -0.40 -10.05 25.41
C ALA A 59 -1.42 -9.22 24.59
N PRO A 60 -2.72 -9.15 24.93
CA PRO A 60 -3.68 -8.32 24.20
C PRO A 60 -3.34 -6.82 24.22
N ASP A 61 -2.95 -6.29 25.38
CA ASP A 61 -2.64 -4.86 25.54
C ASP A 61 -1.31 -4.51 24.85
N LEU A 62 -0.37 -5.45 24.87
CA LEU A 62 0.89 -5.34 24.16
C LEU A 62 0.69 -5.37 22.63
N GLY A 63 -0.26 -6.16 22.13
CA GLY A 63 -0.64 -6.19 20.71
C GLY A 63 -1.23 -4.85 20.26
N ALA A 64 -2.17 -4.32 21.02
CA ALA A 64 -2.74 -2.99 20.76
C ALA A 64 -1.67 -1.88 20.83
N PHE A 65 -0.76 -1.97 21.79
CA PHE A 65 0.36 -1.03 21.91
C PHE A 65 1.27 -1.08 20.67
N PHE A 66 1.62 -2.27 20.16
CA PHE A 66 2.43 -2.40 18.96
C PHE A 66 1.72 -1.90 17.70
N GLU A 67 0.42 -2.14 17.57
CA GLU A 67 -0.39 -1.61 16.46
C GLU A 67 -0.39 -0.08 16.44
N LEU A 68 -0.49 0.56 17.61
CA LEU A 68 -0.44 2.02 17.72
C LEU A 68 0.97 2.60 17.53
N THR A 69 2.00 1.83 17.90
CA THR A 69 3.40 2.29 17.89
C THR A 69 4.06 2.17 16.53
N PHE A 70 3.75 1.12 15.76
CA PHE A 70 4.46 0.77 14.55
C PHE A 70 3.57 0.92 13.31
N PRO A 71 4.04 1.62 12.26
CA PRO A 71 3.38 1.57 10.96
C PRO A 71 3.31 0.14 10.41
N ASP A 72 2.29 -0.21 9.62
CA ASP A 72 2.06 -1.56 9.06
C ASP A 72 3.31 -2.20 8.45
N LYS A 73 4.07 -1.42 7.68
CA LYS A 73 5.32 -1.89 7.04
C LYS A 73 6.41 -2.23 8.07
N ARG A 74 6.46 -1.49 9.18
CA ARG A 74 7.42 -1.72 10.26
C ARG A 74 7.05 -2.93 11.10
N LEU A 75 5.76 -3.15 11.36
CA LEU A 75 5.26 -4.38 12.02
C LEU A 75 5.71 -5.64 11.27
N LEU A 76 5.52 -5.65 9.95
CA LEU A 76 5.96 -6.76 9.10
C LEU A 76 7.48 -6.93 9.11
N ALA A 77 8.23 -5.83 8.98
CA ALA A 77 9.69 -5.87 9.03
C ALA A 77 10.21 -6.46 10.36
N LEU A 78 9.62 -6.07 11.49
CA LEU A 78 9.99 -6.61 12.81
C LEU A 78 9.68 -8.10 12.92
N CYS A 79 8.55 -8.57 12.39
CA CYS A 79 8.27 -10.01 12.34
C CYS A 79 9.31 -10.78 11.52
N HIS A 80 9.76 -10.23 10.39
CA HIS A 80 10.80 -10.86 9.57
C HIS A 80 12.18 -10.83 10.22
N GLU A 81 12.56 -9.72 10.86
CA GLU A 81 13.82 -9.58 11.61
C GLU A 81 13.93 -10.62 12.75
N LEU A 82 12.78 -10.93 13.38
CA LEU A 82 12.67 -11.91 14.45
C LEU A 82 12.44 -13.35 13.94
N GLY A 83 12.38 -13.56 12.62
CA GLY A 83 12.17 -14.87 12.02
C GLY A 83 10.79 -15.48 12.32
N LEU A 84 9.81 -14.64 12.67
CA LEU A 84 8.48 -15.12 13.04
C LEU A 84 7.74 -15.61 11.81
N HIS A 85 7.14 -16.79 11.96
CA HIS A 85 6.29 -17.38 10.93
C HIS A 85 5.00 -17.86 11.58
N THR A 86 3.87 -17.58 10.93
CA THR A 86 2.59 -18.18 11.33
C THR A 86 2.31 -19.38 10.42
N PRO A 87 2.26 -20.62 10.94
CA PRO A 87 1.98 -21.79 10.12
C PRO A 87 0.68 -21.63 9.33
N GLY A 88 0.76 -21.78 8.00
CA GLY A 88 -0.39 -21.66 7.10
C GLY A 88 -0.78 -20.23 6.69
N TYR A 89 -0.06 -19.20 7.13
CA TYR A 89 -0.35 -17.80 6.79
C TYR A 89 0.91 -17.06 6.33
N ARG A 90 0.72 -16.18 5.34
CA ARG A 90 1.71 -15.16 4.98
C ARG A 90 1.45 -13.94 5.86
N LEU A 91 2.46 -13.45 6.58
CA LEU A 91 2.33 -12.30 7.49
C LEU A 91 1.80 -11.08 6.76
N GLU A 92 2.18 -10.90 5.50
CA GLU A 92 1.78 -9.80 4.61
C GLU A 92 0.29 -9.84 4.23
N ALA A 93 -0.38 -10.97 4.44
CA ALA A 93 -1.81 -11.14 4.19
C ALA A 93 -2.66 -10.99 5.46
N LEU A 94 -2.03 -10.82 6.62
CA LEU A 94 -2.73 -10.59 7.88
C LEU A 94 -3.04 -9.10 8.08
N PRO A 95 -4.21 -8.79 8.66
CA PRO A 95 -4.49 -7.45 9.18
C PRO A 95 -3.43 -6.95 10.18
N PRO A 96 -3.14 -5.64 10.24
CA PRO A 96 -2.10 -5.07 11.12
C PRO A 96 -2.28 -5.42 12.61
N ASP A 97 -3.51 -5.45 13.13
CA ASP A 97 -3.85 -5.89 14.49
C ASP A 97 -3.40 -7.32 14.77
N GLN A 98 -3.53 -8.21 13.78
CA GLN A 98 -3.12 -9.62 13.90
C GLN A 98 -1.60 -9.77 13.84
N VAL A 99 -0.93 -8.96 13.01
CA VAL A 99 0.55 -8.94 12.93
C VAL A 99 1.13 -8.41 14.25
N ALA A 100 0.56 -7.34 14.80
CA ALA A 100 0.97 -6.78 16.09
C ALA A 100 0.76 -7.77 17.24
N ARG A 101 -0.32 -8.57 17.20
CA ARG A 101 -0.57 -9.62 18.17
C ARG A 101 0.42 -10.77 18.10
N VAL A 102 0.87 -11.17 16.91
CA VAL A 102 1.92 -12.19 16.74
C VAL A 102 3.24 -11.72 17.40
N LEU A 103 3.60 -10.44 17.26
CA LEU A 103 4.75 -9.86 17.95
C LEU A 103 4.56 -9.84 19.47
N ALA A 104 3.37 -9.54 19.96
CA ALA A 104 3.06 -9.53 21.39
C ALA A 104 3.12 -10.92 22.02
N ASP A 105 2.58 -11.93 21.34
CA ASP A 105 2.64 -13.33 21.77
C ASP A 105 4.10 -13.81 21.86
N GLU A 106 4.95 -13.38 20.91
CA GLU A 106 6.38 -13.70 20.92
C GLU A 106 7.12 -13.04 22.09
N VAL A 107 6.84 -11.77 22.41
CA VAL A 107 7.42 -11.10 23.58
C VAL A 107 7.11 -11.84 24.88
N VAL A 108 5.90 -12.37 24.99
CA VAL A 108 5.48 -13.14 26.17
C VAL A 108 6.16 -14.51 26.18
N ALA A 109 6.27 -15.18 25.03
CA ALA A 109 6.84 -16.52 24.90
C ALA A 109 8.38 -16.56 24.98
N ALA A 110 9.07 -15.60 24.36
CA ALA A 110 10.51 -15.57 24.15
C ALA A 110 11.14 -14.30 24.76
N LYS A 111 11.87 -14.48 25.88
CA LYS A 111 12.45 -13.35 26.65
C LYS A 111 13.64 -12.67 25.96
N ASP A 112 14.27 -13.35 25.02
CA ASP A 112 15.43 -12.91 24.22
C ASP A 112 15.05 -11.95 23.09
N VAL A 113 13.79 -11.94 22.66
CA VAL A 113 13.24 -11.03 21.63
C VAL A 113 13.02 -9.61 22.17
N ARG A 114 12.84 -9.48 23.49
CA ARG A 114 12.45 -8.23 24.16
C ARG A 114 13.44 -7.07 23.96
N PRO A 115 14.76 -7.24 24.14
CA PRO A 115 15.71 -6.14 23.94
C PRO A 115 15.72 -5.61 22.50
N HIS A 116 15.38 -6.44 21.52
CA HIS A 116 15.27 -6.04 20.12
C HIS A 116 14.03 -5.17 19.88
N LEU A 117 12.88 -5.59 20.42
CA LEU A 117 11.64 -4.82 20.31
C LEU A 117 11.65 -3.55 21.15
N GLU A 118 12.26 -3.55 22.34
CA GLU A 118 12.50 -2.33 23.12
C GLU A 118 13.29 -1.30 22.31
N ARG A 119 14.34 -1.73 21.61
CA ARG A 119 15.12 -0.85 20.75
C ARG A 119 14.28 -0.31 19.59
N ALA A 120 13.42 -1.14 18.99
CA ALA A 120 12.52 -0.73 17.92
C ALA A 120 11.50 0.31 18.40
N VAL A 121 10.86 0.09 19.55
CA VAL A 121 9.92 1.05 20.17
C VAL A 121 10.61 2.40 20.40
N ARG A 122 11.84 2.41 20.95
CA ARG A 122 12.62 3.65 21.16
C ARG A 122 12.94 4.36 19.85
N GLN A 123 13.20 3.61 18.77
CA GLN A 123 13.53 4.18 17.47
C GLN A 123 12.33 4.81 16.76
N GLU A 124 11.12 4.35 17.04
CA GLU A 124 9.90 4.86 16.40
C GLU A 124 9.28 6.00 17.22
N LEU A 125 9.38 5.95 18.55
CA LEU A 125 8.88 7.01 19.42
C LEU A 125 9.79 8.27 19.47
N ARG A 126 10.84 8.36 18.63
CA ARG A 126 11.92 9.37 18.59
C ARG A 126 11.52 10.82 18.93
N SER A 127 11.44 11.11 20.24
CA SER A 127 11.70 12.39 20.91
C SER A 127 11.39 12.22 22.41
N PRO A 128 12.40 12.11 23.29
CA PRO A 128 12.18 11.79 24.69
C PRO A 128 12.12 13.06 25.53
N ALA A 129 10.93 13.59 25.81
CA ALA A 129 10.76 14.48 26.97
C ALA A 129 10.39 13.71 28.25
N LEU A 130 9.90 12.46 28.12
CA LEU A 130 9.15 11.79 29.19
C LEU A 130 9.54 10.31 29.41
N GLU A 131 10.74 9.91 28.99
CA GLU A 131 11.22 8.53 29.19
C GLU A 131 11.63 8.26 30.64
N GLY A 132 11.00 7.26 31.28
CA GLY A 132 11.37 6.77 32.61
C GLY A 132 10.78 7.53 33.79
N ARG A 133 9.86 8.48 33.55
CA ARG A 133 9.15 9.24 34.58
C ARG A 133 7.64 8.95 34.51
N GLU A 134 6.98 8.97 35.65
CA GLU A 134 5.51 8.95 35.71
C GLU A 134 4.95 10.25 35.12
N LEU A 135 3.83 10.15 34.39
CA LEU A 135 3.14 11.33 33.87
C LEU A 135 2.41 12.04 34.99
N LEU A 136 2.71 13.32 35.20
CA LEU A 136 1.87 14.20 36.00
C LEU A 136 0.69 14.70 35.14
N GLY A 137 -0.46 14.98 35.77
CA GLY A 137 -1.68 15.44 35.07
C GLY A 137 -1.48 16.55 34.02
N PRO A 138 -0.66 17.60 34.27
CA PRO A 138 -0.38 18.65 33.27
C PRO A 138 0.40 18.18 32.03
N GLU A 139 1.23 17.15 32.18
CA GLU A 139 2.04 16.58 31.10
C GLU A 139 1.18 15.68 30.21
N LEU A 140 0.21 14.97 30.80
CA LEU A 140 -0.81 14.22 30.08
C LEU A 140 -1.67 15.14 29.21
N SER A 141 -2.08 16.31 29.73
CA SER A 141 -2.83 17.31 28.95
C SER A 141 -2.03 17.81 27.75
N SER A 142 -0.75 18.15 27.96
CA SER A 142 0.14 18.59 26.87
C SER A 142 0.34 17.51 25.80
N LEU A 143 0.39 16.23 26.18
CA LEU A 143 0.48 15.12 25.23
C LEU A 143 -0.81 14.91 24.44
N ILE A 144 -1.97 15.09 25.07
CA ILE A 144 -3.28 15.05 24.41
C ILE A 144 -3.39 16.18 23.39
N ASP A 145 -2.92 17.39 23.70
CA ASP A 145 -2.90 18.51 22.75
C ASP A 145 -2.02 18.22 21.53
N LEU A 146 -0.91 17.48 21.71
CA LEU A 146 -0.03 17.05 20.62
C LEU A 146 -0.68 15.97 19.72
N VAL A 147 -1.61 15.15 20.23
CA VAL A 147 -2.40 14.23 19.39
C VAL A 147 -3.18 14.99 18.31
N VAL A 148 -3.64 16.21 18.63
CA VAL A 148 -4.41 17.06 17.70
C VAL A 148 -3.51 17.76 16.68
N ALA A 149 -2.26 18.08 17.05
CA ALA A 149 -1.34 18.86 16.22
C ALA A 149 -0.30 18.03 15.43
N GLY A 150 -0.07 16.76 15.81
CA GLY A 150 1.00 15.90 15.29
C GLY A 150 0.49 14.60 14.66
N ASP A 151 1.33 13.55 14.65
CA ASP A 151 0.92 12.20 14.23
C ASP A 151 0.10 11.53 15.35
N PRO A 152 -1.24 11.42 15.19
CA PRO A 152 -2.13 11.03 16.27
C PRO A 152 -1.84 9.61 16.78
N LEU A 153 -1.40 8.69 15.93
CA LEU A 153 -1.14 7.30 16.31
C LEU A 153 0.07 7.18 17.24
N GLN A 154 1.16 7.87 16.90
CA GLN A 154 2.38 7.88 17.73
C GLN A 154 2.15 8.55 19.09
N HIS A 155 1.35 9.62 19.14
CA HIS A 155 1.05 10.30 20.39
C HIS A 155 0.06 9.51 21.26
N LEU A 156 -0.91 8.80 20.65
CA LEU A 156 -1.76 7.85 21.36
C LEU A 156 -0.96 6.66 21.91
N ALA A 157 -0.01 6.09 21.15
CA ALA A 157 0.89 5.05 21.65
C ALA A 157 1.68 5.50 22.88
N ARG A 158 2.16 6.76 22.91
CA ARG A 158 2.85 7.34 24.07
C ARG A 158 1.94 7.49 25.29
N ILE A 159 0.69 7.91 25.08
CA ILE A 159 -0.33 8.02 26.15
C ILE A 159 -0.67 6.63 26.69
N ALA A 160 -0.93 5.64 25.82
CA ALA A 160 -1.21 4.25 26.17
C ALA A 160 -0.11 3.65 27.02
N TRP A 161 1.13 3.76 26.55
CA TRP A 161 2.30 3.22 27.23
C TRP A 161 2.47 3.73 28.66
N ARG A 162 2.18 5.02 28.88
CA ARG A 162 2.41 5.68 30.16
C ARG A 162 1.20 5.58 31.10
N ALA A 163 -0.01 5.49 30.55
CA ALA A 163 -1.24 5.15 31.28
C ALA A 163 -1.09 3.82 32.02
N LEU A 164 -0.63 2.80 31.28
CA LEU A 164 -0.42 1.45 31.78
C LEU A 164 0.67 1.39 32.87
N LEU A 165 1.53 2.41 32.92
CA LEU A 165 2.65 2.49 33.84
C LEU A 165 2.39 3.27 35.13
N SER A 166 1.32 4.07 35.19
CA SER A 166 1.07 4.90 36.36
C SER A 166 0.67 4.05 37.57
N ALA A 167 1.24 4.33 38.75
CA ALA A 167 0.73 3.78 40.00
C ALA A 167 -0.63 4.39 40.41
N ASP A 168 -1.00 5.54 39.83
CA ASP A 168 -2.24 6.25 40.11
C ASP A 168 -3.38 5.79 39.18
N GLU A 169 -4.40 5.18 39.77
CA GLU A 169 -5.59 4.68 39.07
C GLU A 169 -6.36 5.79 38.35
N THR A 170 -6.31 7.02 38.87
CA THR A 170 -6.97 8.19 38.27
C THR A 170 -6.29 8.57 36.96
N VAL A 171 -4.95 8.58 36.95
CA VAL A 171 -4.15 8.89 35.75
C VAL A 171 -4.31 7.78 34.71
N ARG A 172 -4.34 6.51 35.14
CA ARG A 172 -4.63 5.37 34.26
C ARG A 172 -5.99 5.52 33.59
N LYS A 173 -7.04 5.82 34.35
CA LYS A 173 -8.40 5.97 33.82
C LYS A 173 -8.52 7.11 32.81
N VAL A 174 -7.98 8.30 33.13
CA VAL A 174 -8.02 9.47 32.24
C VAL A 174 -7.27 9.19 30.94
N ALA A 175 -6.13 8.50 31.01
CA ALA A 175 -5.36 8.19 29.83
C ALA A 175 -6.02 7.09 28.97
N MET A 176 -6.71 6.11 29.57
CA MET A 176 -7.53 5.14 28.83
C MET A 176 -8.73 5.81 28.14
N GLU A 177 -9.42 6.73 28.81
CA GLU A 177 -10.51 7.51 28.21
C GLU A 177 -10.02 8.37 27.02
N ALA A 178 -8.81 8.94 27.12
CA ALA A 178 -8.17 9.68 26.04
C ALA A 178 -7.79 8.79 24.84
N LEU A 179 -7.39 7.54 25.10
CA LEU A 179 -7.14 6.55 24.04
C LEU A 179 -8.42 6.17 23.32
N ASP A 180 -9.48 5.86 24.07
CA ASP A 180 -10.78 5.53 23.50
C ASP A 180 -11.31 6.69 22.65
N GLU A 181 -11.11 7.93 23.08
CA GLU A 181 -11.49 9.12 22.30
C GLU A 181 -10.62 9.30 21.05
N GLY A 182 -9.30 9.10 21.16
CA GLY A 182 -8.39 9.18 20.03
C GLY A 182 -8.65 8.11 18.96
N ILE A 183 -8.89 6.86 19.38
CA ILE A 183 -9.29 5.76 18.48
C ILE A 183 -10.63 6.07 17.82
N ARG A 184 -11.63 6.55 18.60
CA ARG A 184 -12.93 6.97 18.05
C ARG A 184 -12.81 8.10 17.04
N SER A 185 -11.89 9.05 17.24
CA SER A 185 -11.63 10.16 16.31
C SER A 185 -10.97 9.69 14.99
N LEU A 186 -10.04 8.74 15.08
CA LEU A 186 -9.42 8.10 13.92
C LEU A 186 -10.44 7.28 13.11
N ASP A 187 -11.29 6.51 13.79
CA ASP A 187 -12.38 5.74 13.18
C ASP A 187 -13.46 6.66 12.58
N ALA A 188 -13.73 7.81 13.21
CA ALA A 188 -14.68 8.79 12.70
C ALA A 188 -14.16 9.52 11.45
N SER A 189 -12.84 9.74 11.34
CA SER A 189 -12.20 10.27 10.12
C SER A 189 -12.08 9.22 9.01
N ALA A 190 -12.00 7.93 9.36
CA ALA A 190 -12.00 6.82 8.42
C ALA A 190 -13.40 6.48 7.88
N LYS A 191 -14.48 6.81 8.61
CA LYS A 191 -15.84 6.81 8.10
C LYS A 191 -16.02 8.03 7.18
N PRO A 192 -16.52 7.87 5.94
CA PRO A 192 -16.76 9.01 5.07
C PRO A 192 -17.73 9.97 5.77
N GLN A 193 -17.24 11.16 6.15
CA GLN A 193 -18.05 12.17 6.83
C GLN A 193 -19.28 12.48 5.96
N LYS A 194 -20.45 12.21 6.54
CA LYS A 194 -21.75 12.59 5.99
C LYS A 194 -21.75 14.12 5.84
N LYS A 195 -21.78 14.62 4.61
CA LYS A 195 -22.04 16.04 4.34
C LYS A 195 -23.37 16.45 5.00
N PRO A 196 -23.49 17.68 5.53
CA PRO A 196 -24.67 18.11 6.28
C PRO A 196 -25.94 18.02 5.40
N GLN A 197 -27.02 17.55 6.02
CA GLN A 197 -28.31 17.27 5.39
C GLN A 197 -28.86 18.51 4.67
N ARG A 198 -28.93 18.42 3.34
CA ARG A 198 -29.85 19.22 2.53
C ARG A 198 -31.21 18.50 2.54
N ALA A 199 -32.30 19.27 2.53
CA ALA A 199 -33.70 18.82 2.53
C ALA A 199 -33.96 17.59 1.62
N PRO A 200 -34.97 16.74 1.92
CA PRO A 200 -35.16 15.45 1.27
C PRO A 200 -35.21 15.62 -0.25
N PRO A 201 -34.46 14.83 -1.02
CA PRO A 201 -34.40 15.00 -2.45
C PRO A 201 -35.69 14.45 -3.09
N PRO A 202 -36.18 15.06 -4.17
CA PRO A 202 -37.32 14.55 -4.93
C PRO A 202 -37.00 13.17 -5.56
N PRO A 203 -38.03 12.41 -5.96
CA PRO A 203 -37.85 11.09 -6.62
C PRO A 203 -36.89 11.19 -7.81
N GLY A 204 -35.96 10.23 -7.93
CA GLY A 204 -34.87 10.23 -8.93
C GLY A 204 -33.48 10.59 -8.39
N ALA A 205 -33.32 10.84 -7.08
CA ALA A 205 -32.05 11.23 -6.47
C ALA A 205 -30.91 10.19 -6.63
N LYS A 206 -31.25 8.89 -6.55
CA LYS A 206 -30.29 7.79 -6.78
C LYS A 206 -29.85 7.72 -8.25
N GLU A 207 -30.78 7.93 -9.19
CA GLU A 207 -30.48 8.00 -10.62
C GLU A 207 -29.66 9.25 -10.98
N ALA A 208 -29.91 10.37 -10.31
CA ALA A 208 -29.11 11.59 -10.44
C ALA A 208 -27.69 11.38 -9.88
N GLU A 209 -27.55 10.70 -8.74
CA GLU A 209 -26.22 10.36 -8.18
C GLU A 209 -25.46 9.38 -9.08
N GLU A 210 -26.13 8.38 -9.65
CA GLU A 210 -25.53 7.47 -10.62
C GLU A 210 -25.21 8.14 -11.95
N ALA A 211 -26.03 9.09 -12.40
CA ALA A 211 -25.75 9.92 -13.57
C ALA A 211 -24.54 10.83 -13.31
N VAL A 212 -24.40 11.38 -12.11
CA VAL A 212 -23.22 12.15 -11.68
C VAL A 212 -21.99 11.25 -11.65
N LYS A 213 -22.05 10.05 -11.05
CA LYS A 213 -20.93 9.10 -11.05
C LYS A 213 -20.55 8.64 -12.47
N ARG A 214 -21.53 8.45 -13.36
CA ARG A 214 -21.29 8.14 -14.78
C ARG A 214 -20.67 9.33 -15.51
N ALA A 215 -21.11 10.55 -15.22
CA ALA A 215 -20.53 11.77 -15.78
C ALA A 215 -19.08 11.98 -15.29
N GLU A 216 -18.80 11.78 -13.99
CA GLU A 216 -17.45 11.86 -13.42
C GLU A 216 -16.51 10.80 -14.02
N ARG A 217 -16.99 9.56 -14.24
CA ARG A 217 -16.20 8.53 -14.91
C ARG A 217 -15.92 8.90 -16.38
N ALA A 218 -16.94 9.35 -17.10
CA ALA A 218 -16.79 9.79 -18.49
C ALA A 218 -15.85 11.01 -18.60
N GLU A 219 -15.87 11.92 -17.63
CA GLU A 219 -14.96 13.05 -17.55
C GLU A 219 -13.51 12.59 -17.28
N ARG A 220 -13.30 11.69 -16.32
CA ARG A 220 -11.97 11.09 -16.06
C ARG A 220 -11.43 10.33 -17.27
N GLU A 221 -12.26 9.57 -17.97
CA GLU A 221 -11.89 8.88 -19.20
C GLU A 221 -11.51 9.86 -20.32
N ARG A 222 -12.26 10.96 -20.45
CA ARG A 222 -11.98 12.03 -21.41
C ARG A 222 -10.67 12.75 -21.09
N GLU A 223 -10.41 13.04 -19.81
CA GLU A 223 -9.14 13.63 -19.36
C GLU A 223 -7.96 12.68 -19.62
N ALA A 224 -8.11 11.39 -19.32
CA ALA A 224 -7.11 10.38 -19.64
C ALA A 224 -6.83 10.31 -21.16
N MET A 225 -7.87 10.34 -22.00
CA MET A 225 -7.72 10.37 -23.46
C MET A 225 -7.03 11.65 -23.96
N LYS A 226 -7.30 12.82 -23.36
CA LYS A 226 -6.59 14.07 -23.67
C LYS A 226 -5.10 13.96 -23.33
N THR A 227 -4.77 13.45 -22.15
CA THR A 227 -3.37 13.25 -21.72
C THR A 227 -2.63 12.30 -22.65
N GLN A 228 -3.28 11.19 -23.05
CA GLN A 228 -2.73 10.26 -24.04
C GLN A 228 -2.53 10.91 -25.42
N LEU A 229 -3.43 11.78 -25.85
CA LEU A 229 -3.28 12.50 -27.12
C LEU A 229 -2.12 13.49 -27.09
N VAL A 230 -1.92 14.20 -25.97
CA VAL A 230 -0.78 15.12 -25.79
C VAL A 230 0.53 14.34 -25.81
N ALA A 231 0.60 13.21 -25.10
CA ALA A 231 1.78 12.33 -25.12
C ALA A 231 2.07 11.81 -26.54
N ALA A 232 1.06 11.33 -27.26
CA ALA A 232 1.21 10.84 -28.64
C ALA A 232 1.68 11.95 -29.60
N ARG A 233 1.19 13.18 -29.45
CA ARG A 233 1.67 14.34 -30.23
C ARG A 233 3.13 14.68 -29.94
N GLY A 234 3.55 14.60 -28.67
CA GLY A 234 4.96 14.77 -28.28
C GLY A 234 5.85 13.69 -28.90
N GLU A 235 5.39 12.44 -28.92
CA GLU A 235 6.10 11.32 -29.53
C GLU A 235 6.24 11.47 -31.06
N ILE A 236 5.21 12.00 -31.74
CA ILE A 236 5.26 12.33 -33.17
C ILE A 236 6.33 13.39 -33.43
N ALA A 237 6.33 14.49 -32.67
CA ALA A 237 7.31 15.57 -32.84
C ALA A 237 8.76 15.06 -32.65
N GLN A 238 9.00 14.22 -31.65
CA GLN A 238 10.32 13.62 -31.43
C GLN A 238 10.73 12.70 -32.57
N ARG A 239 9.80 11.90 -33.12
CA ARG A 239 10.10 11.03 -34.27
C ARG A 239 10.33 11.82 -35.55
N GLU A 240 9.60 12.91 -35.76
CA GLU A 240 9.81 13.80 -36.91
C GLU A 240 11.19 14.43 -36.90
N GLN A 241 11.69 14.84 -35.72
CA GLN A 241 13.05 15.33 -35.59
C GLN A 241 14.08 14.24 -35.95
N ARG A 242 13.97 13.04 -35.38
CA ARG A 242 14.88 11.92 -35.70
C ARG A 242 14.85 11.55 -37.18
N LEU A 243 13.68 11.58 -37.79
CA LEU A 243 13.51 11.25 -39.19
C LEU A 243 14.12 12.33 -40.09
N ALA A 244 14.07 13.60 -39.69
CA ALA A 244 14.79 14.67 -40.38
C ALA A 244 16.31 14.47 -40.33
N GLU A 245 16.85 14.06 -39.17
CA GLU A 245 18.26 13.70 -38.99
C GLU A 245 18.65 12.50 -39.88
N GLU A 246 17.87 11.41 -39.85
CA GLU A 246 18.10 10.22 -40.68
C GLU A 246 17.99 10.50 -42.19
N ARG A 247 17.08 11.40 -42.60
CA ARG A 247 17.01 11.87 -44.00
C ARG A 247 18.25 12.63 -44.40
N ALA A 248 18.76 13.51 -43.54
CA ALA A 248 19.99 14.25 -43.81
C ALA A 248 21.20 13.30 -43.94
N GLU A 249 21.33 12.32 -43.04
CA GLU A 249 22.36 11.28 -43.10
C GLU A 249 22.28 10.45 -44.39
N HIS A 250 21.07 10.02 -44.78
CA HIS A 250 20.88 9.25 -46.01
C HIS A 250 21.19 10.07 -47.27
N VAL A 251 20.87 11.36 -47.30
CA VAL A 251 21.26 12.27 -48.41
C VAL A 251 22.77 12.41 -48.49
N GLN A 252 23.47 12.58 -47.36
CA GLN A 252 24.93 12.64 -47.32
C GLN A 252 25.55 11.32 -47.80
N ALA A 253 25.07 10.18 -47.31
CA ALA A 253 25.54 8.86 -47.73
C ALA A 253 25.34 8.63 -49.24
N ARG A 254 24.21 9.05 -49.81
CA ARG A 254 23.97 8.97 -51.27
C ARG A 254 24.92 9.86 -52.06
N ALA A 255 25.20 11.07 -51.58
CA ALA A 255 26.16 11.96 -52.23
C ALA A 255 27.58 11.36 -52.21
N GLU A 256 27.97 10.72 -51.10
CA GLU A 256 29.24 10.01 -50.98
C GLU A 256 29.33 8.78 -51.90
N VAL A 257 28.26 7.98 -52.00
CA VAL A 257 28.18 6.88 -52.98
C VAL A 257 28.32 7.40 -54.41
N ALA A 258 27.67 8.52 -54.76
CA ALA A 258 27.79 9.11 -56.09
C ALA A 258 29.23 9.60 -56.37
N ARG A 259 29.88 10.25 -55.40
CA ARG A 259 31.27 10.70 -55.50
C ARG A 259 32.22 9.51 -55.69
N LEU A 260 32.07 8.46 -54.87
CA LEU A 260 32.90 7.27 -54.95
C LEU A 260 32.64 6.46 -56.22
N ALA A 261 31.41 6.42 -56.72
CA ALA A 261 31.10 5.80 -58.00
C ALA A 261 31.82 6.50 -59.16
N ALA A 262 31.87 7.84 -59.16
CA ALA A 262 32.65 8.60 -60.13
C ALA A 262 34.16 8.33 -60.01
N GLU A 263 34.67 8.21 -58.79
CA GLU A 263 36.08 7.87 -58.54
C GLU A 263 36.43 6.43 -58.96
N VAL A 264 35.53 5.47 -58.74
CA VAL A 264 35.67 4.10 -59.25
C VAL A 264 35.68 4.07 -60.77
N ALA A 265 34.82 4.86 -61.44
CA ALA A 265 34.84 4.95 -62.90
C ALA A 265 36.19 5.48 -63.40
N ARG A 266 36.76 6.48 -62.71
CA ARG A 266 38.09 7.03 -62.99
C ARG A 266 39.21 5.99 -62.79
N LEU A 267 39.24 5.33 -61.63
CA LEU A 267 40.29 4.35 -61.27
C LEU A 267 40.18 3.04 -62.06
N SER A 268 38.97 2.62 -62.41
CA SER A 268 38.74 1.46 -63.29
C SER A 268 39.23 1.76 -64.71
N ALA A 269 39.03 2.97 -65.22
CA ALA A 269 39.63 3.39 -66.49
C ALA A 269 41.17 3.45 -66.45
N ALA A 270 41.75 3.64 -65.26
CA ALA A 270 43.20 3.56 -65.01
C ALA A 270 43.71 2.14 -64.70
N GLY A 271 42.84 1.13 -64.59
CA GLY A 271 43.20 -0.28 -64.36
C GLY A 271 43.38 -0.69 -62.89
N GLU A 272 42.96 0.12 -61.92
CA GLU A 272 43.17 -0.15 -60.48
C GLU A 272 41.93 -0.78 -59.80
N GLY A 273 42.03 -2.06 -59.43
CA GLY A 273 40.89 -2.85 -58.92
C GLY A 273 40.49 -2.65 -57.45
N ARG A 274 41.25 -1.91 -56.63
CA ARG A 274 40.95 -1.71 -55.20
C ARG A 274 39.73 -0.81 -54.95
N ALA A 275 39.47 0.14 -55.85
CA ALA A 275 38.37 1.11 -55.73
C ALA A 275 36.97 0.44 -55.75
N LEU A 276 36.83 -0.71 -56.41
CA LEU A 276 35.57 -1.44 -56.53
C LEU A 276 35.09 -2.04 -55.19
N ALA A 277 36.00 -2.42 -54.29
CA ALA A 277 35.62 -3.00 -53.00
C ALA A 277 35.03 -1.95 -52.05
N ASP A 278 35.66 -0.78 -51.98
CA ASP A 278 35.19 0.33 -51.15
C ASP A 278 33.83 0.85 -51.63
N ALA A 279 33.64 1.02 -52.94
CA ALA A 279 32.34 1.46 -53.48
C ALA A 279 31.20 0.46 -53.22
N ARG A 280 31.48 -0.85 -53.18
CA ARG A 280 30.47 -1.86 -52.78
C ARG A 280 30.09 -1.69 -51.32
N LYS A 281 31.07 -1.53 -50.43
CA LYS A 281 30.83 -1.32 -49.00
C LYS A 281 29.94 -0.08 -48.75
N TYR A 282 30.26 1.05 -49.38
CA TYR A 282 29.45 2.27 -49.23
C TYR A 282 28.07 2.17 -49.87
N ALA A 283 27.93 1.42 -50.98
CA ALA A 283 26.63 1.14 -51.57
C ALA A 283 25.74 0.30 -50.64
N ASP A 284 26.32 -0.69 -49.94
CA ASP A 284 25.61 -1.51 -48.96
C ASP A 284 25.23 -0.70 -47.72
N GLU A 285 26.12 0.20 -47.23
CA GLU A 285 25.82 1.14 -46.15
C GLU A 285 24.66 2.10 -46.52
N ALA A 286 24.64 2.61 -47.76
CA ALA A 286 23.54 3.45 -48.24
C ALA A 286 22.20 2.70 -48.35
N ARG A 287 22.22 1.41 -48.71
CA ARG A 287 21.01 0.56 -48.70
C ARG A 287 20.51 0.34 -47.27
N ALA A 288 21.40 0.04 -46.34
CA ALA A 288 21.05 -0.15 -44.92
C ALA A 288 20.41 1.11 -44.32
N LEU A 289 20.95 2.30 -44.61
CA LEU A 289 20.36 3.58 -44.18
C LEU A 289 19.00 3.84 -44.84
N SER A 290 18.82 3.46 -46.11
CA SER A 290 17.52 3.56 -46.79
C SER A 290 16.45 2.66 -46.16
N GLU A 291 16.81 1.44 -45.76
CA GLU A 291 15.89 0.52 -45.05
C GLU A 291 15.56 1.01 -43.64
N LYS A 292 16.55 1.58 -42.93
CA LYS A 292 16.36 2.22 -41.64
C LYS A 292 15.39 3.40 -41.74
N LEU A 293 15.56 4.26 -42.74
CA LEU A 293 14.66 5.40 -42.99
C LEU A 293 13.23 4.93 -43.26
N ARG A 294 13.04 3.90 -44.10
CA ARG A 294 11.71 3.32 -44.36
C ARG A 294 11.07 2.81 -43.07
N THR A 295 11.81 2.09 -42.25
CA THR A 295 11.31 1.54 -40.97
C THR A 295 10.93 2.66 -39.99
N SER A 296 11.70 3.75 -39.96
CA SER A 296 11.45 4.94 -39.15
C SER A 296 10.19 5.70 -39.63
N GLU A 297 10.00 5.80 -40.95
CA GLU A 297 8.79 6.36 -41.59
C GLU A 297 7.53 5.56 -41.25
N GLU A 298 7.58 4.22 -41.34
CA GLU A 298 6.49 3.32 -40.96
C GLU A 298 6.15 3.44 -39.47
N ALA A 299 7.17 3.51 -38.59
CA ALA A 299 6.96 3.70 -37.15
C ALA A 299 6.32 5.06 -36.82
N ARG A 300 6.67 6.13 -37.55
CA ARG A 300 6.01 7.44 -37.41
C ARG A 300 4.53 7.36 -37.83
N GLN A 301 4.25 6.74 -38.98
CA GLN A 301 2.88 6.57 -39.49
C GLN A 301 2.00 5.81 -38.49
N ALA A 302 2.50 4.72 -37.90
CA ALA A 302 1.75 3.95 -36.91
C ALA A 302 1.33 4.79 -35.67
N VAL A 303 2.19 5.70 -35.22
CA VAL A 303 1.87 6.58 -34.07
C VAL A 303 0.95 7.73 -34.47
N GLU A 304 1.07 8.24 -35.70
CA GLU A 304 0.13 9.20 -36.26
C GLU A 304 -1.29 8.60 -36.39
N GLU A 305 -1.40 7.37 -36.87
CA GLU A 305 -2.68 6.63 -36.93
C GLU A 305 -3.27 6.41 -35.54
N ARG A 306 -2.43 6.07 -34.55
CA ARG A 306 -2.85 5.95 -33.15
C ARG A 306 -3.36 7.29 -32.61
N ALA A 307 -2.65 8.38 -32.84
CA ALA A 307 -3.08 9.73 -32.43
C ALA A 307 -4.39 10.14 -33.12
N ALA A 308 -4.54 9.86 -34.42
CA ALA A 308 -5.78 10.10 -35.16
C ALA A 308 -6.95 9.25 -34.64
N SER A 309 -6.69 7.99 -34.25
CA SER A 309 -7.71 7.12 -33.63
C SER A 309 -8.16 7.67 -32.26
N LEU A 310 -7.24 8.12 -31.42
CA LEU A 310 -7.52 8.73 -30.12
C LEU A 310 -8.27 10.05 -30.27
N SER A 311 -7.89 10.88 -31.25
CA SER A 311 -8.59 12.12 -31.58
C SER A 311 -10.02 11.87 -32.05
N ARG A 312 -10.25 10.85 -32.89
CA ARG A 312 -11.60 10.46 -33.32
C ARG A 312 -12.45 9.94 -32.16
N ARG A 313 -11.88 9.10 -31.29
CA ARG A 313 -12.56 8.62 -30.07
C ARG A 313 -12.92 9.77 -29.13
N LEU A 314 -12.02 10.74 -28.96
CA LEU A 314 -12.28 11.93 -28.15
C LEU A 314 -13.39 12.81 -28.74
N ALA A 315 -13.48 12.91 -30.06
CA ALA A 315 -14.52 13.67 -30.75
C ALA A 315 -15.90 12.97 -30.71
N GLN A 316 -15.92 11.62 -30.66
CA GLN A 316 -17.13 10.81 -30.57
C GLN A 316 -17.58 10.57 -29.11
N ALA A 317 -16.71 10.81 -28.12
CA ALA A 317 -17.06 10.71 -26.72
C ALA A 317 -18.11 11.78 -26.37
N PRO A 318 -19.30 11.37 -25.87
CA PRO A 318 -20.38 12.30 -25.57
C PRO A 318 -19.94 13.27 -24.47
N ALA A 319 -20.04 14.58 -24.75
CA ALA A 319 -19.70 15.63 -23.78
C ALA A 319 -20.72 15.73 -22.63
N GLN A 320 -21.92 15.16 -22.79
CA GLN A 320 -22.95 15.01 -21.76
C GLN A 320 -23.81 13.77 -22.09
N PRO A 321 -24.22 12.96 -21.11
CA PRO A 321 -25.18 11.90 -21.36
C PRO A 321 -26.55 12.52 -21.66
N LYS A 322 -27.05 12.32 -22.89
CA LYS A 322 -28.48 12.54 -23.20
C LYS A 322 -29.28 11.53 -22.37
N ALA A 323 -30.22 12.02 -21.58
CA ALA A 323 -31.15 11.18 -20.84
C ALA A 323 -31.91 10.29 -21.84
N VAL A 324 -31.76 8.98 -21.70
CA VAL A 324 -32.56 7.97 -22.40
C VAL A 324 -33.74 7.65 -21.49
N PRO A 325 -34.99 7.67 -21.96
CA PRO A 325 -36.11 7.20 -21.16
C PRO A 325 -36.02 5.66 -21.08
N VAL A 326 -35.89 5.13 -19.86
CA VAL A 326 -35.87 3.69 -19.60
C VAL A 326 -37.28 3.26 -19.17
N PRO A 327 -37.82 2.16 -19.73
CA PRO A 327 -39.10 1.59 -19.32
C PRO A 327 -39.00 0.98 -17.92
N GLU A 328 -40.13 1.01 -17.21
CA GLU A 328 -40.32 0.55 -15.83
C GLU A 328 -39.85 -0.89 -15.62
N GLU A 329 -38.92 -1.10 -14.70
CA GLU A 329 -38.63 -2.41 -14.10
C GLU A 329 -38.97 -2.36 -12.60
N GLU A 330 -39.72 -3.40 -12.23
CA GLU A 330 -40.52 -3.66 -11.03
C GLU A 330 -39.86 -3.39 -9.67
N ASP A 331 -40.74 -3.05 -8.72
CA ASP A 331 -40.49 -2.67 -7.33
C ASP A 331 -39.42 -3.49 -6.60
N LEU A 332 -38.35 -2.81 -6.19
CA LEU A 332 -37.46 -3.28 -5.13
C LEU A 332 -37.86 -2.63 -3.79
N PRO A 333 -37.97 -3.39 -2.68
CA PRO A 333 -38.35 -2.84 -1.39
C PRO A 333 -37.35 -1.79 -0.84
N THR A 334 -37.90 -0.84 -0.07
CA THR A 334 -37.27 0.36 0.47
C THR A 334 -36.15 0.10 1.47
N ASP A 335 -35.24 1.07 1.64
CA ASP A 335 -34.04 1.00 2.49
C ASP A 335 -34.31 0.74 3.99
N GLU A 336 -35.56 0.87 4.45
CA GLU A 336 -35.98 0.61 5.84
C GLU A 336 -36.04 -0.90 6.17
N GLU A 337 -36.28 -1.77 5.18
CA GLU A 337 -36.32 -3.22 5.40
C GLU A 337 -34.91 -3.84 5.56
N ALA A 338 -33.86 -3.15 5.10
CA ALA A 338 -32.48 -3.65 5.15
C ALA A 338 -31.82 -3.52 6.54
N ALA A 339 -32.39 -2.73 7.45
CA ALA A 339 -31.85 -2.49 8.79
C ALA A 339 -32.45 -3.41 9.88
N THR A 340 -33.34 -4.32 9.50
CA THR A 340 -33.89 -5.33 10.42
C THR A 340 -32.94 -6.52 10.45
N PHE A 341 -32.39 -6.83 11.62
CA PHE A 341 -31.58 -8.03 11.82
C PHE A 341 -32.39 -9.28 11.43
N LEU A 342 -31.94 -9.99 10.40
CA LEU A 342 -32.57 -11.22 9.94
C LEU A 342 -31.95 -12.41 10.67
N VAL A 343 -32.77 -13.25 11.30
CA VAL A 343 -32.27 -14.49 11.93
C VAL A 343 -31.88 -15.48 10.83
N PRO A 344 -30.59 -15.82 10.67
CA PRO A 344 -30.16 -16.73 9.61
C PRO A 344 -30.57 -18.17 9.94
N VAL A 345 -31.20 -18.85 8.99
CA VAL A 345 -31.49 -20.28 9.08
C VAL A 345 -30.29 -21.07 8.59
N LEU A 346 -29.62 -21.77 9.50
CA LEU A 346 -28.49 -22.64 9.18
C LEU A 346 -29.01 -24.00 8.75
N THR A 347 -28.82 -24.36 7.49
CA THR A 347 -29.32 -25.63 6.95
C THR A 347 -28.46 -26.82 7.39
N ARG A 348 -29.02 -28.03 7.28
CA ARG A 348 -28.27 -29.27 7.50
C ARG A 348 -27.08 -29.39 6.55
N GLU A 349 -27.28 -29.01 5.28
CA GLU A 349 -26.20 -28.96 4.28
C GLU A 349 -25.05 -28.05 4.74
N PHE A 350 -25.37 -26.94 5.39
CA PHE A 350 -24.34 -26.04 5.91
C PHE A 350 -23.55 -26.70 7.04
N TYR A 351 -24.20 -27.35 8.00
CA TYR A 351 -23.53 -28.08 9.07
C TYR A 351 -22.64 -29.22 8.55
N ASP A 352 -23.12 -30.00 7.60
CA ASP A 352 -22.34 -31.06 6.96
C ASP A 352 -21.13 -30.46 6.20
N SER A 353 -21.33 -29.30 5.56
CA SER A 353 -20.29 -28.64 4.78
C SER A 353 -19.24 -27.91 5.62
N ILE A 354 -19.58 -27.40 6.82
CA ILE A 354 -18.71 -26.59 7.68
C ILE A 354 -17.82 -27.45 8.58
N GLU A 355 -18.25 -28.67 8.90
CA GLU A 355 -17.53 -29.60 9.79
C GLU A 355 -16.15 -29.99 9.24
N ARG A 356 -16.03 -30.14 7.91
CA ARG A 356 -14.76 -30.47 7.25
C ARG A 356 -13.73 -29.35 7.26
N TRP A 357 -14.12 -28.13 7.64
CA TRP A 357 -13.23 -26.97 7.65
C TRP A 357 -12.66 -26.70 9.05
N ASP A 358 -11.47 -26.12 9.10
CA ASP A 358 -10.78 -25.82 10.36
C ASP A 358 -11.53 -24.77 11.21
N ARG A 359 -11.24 -24.73 12.52
CA ARG A 359 -11.93 -23.81 13.46
C ARG A 359 -11.82 -22.34 13.05
N ARG A 360 -10.78 -21.95 12.32
CA ARG A 360 -10.58 -20.58 11.85
C ARG A 360 -11.53 -20.25 10.70
N MET A 361 -11.66 -21.13 9.71
CA MET A 361 -12.62 -20.98 8.63
C MET A 361 -14.06 -21.00 9.15
N GLN A 362 -14.35 -21.84 10.13
CA GLN A 362 -15.67 -21.86 10.78
C GLN A 362 -16.01 -20.49 11.37
N ARG A 363 -15.09 -19.89 12.17
CA ARG A 363 -15.27 -18.54 12.73
C ARG A 363 -15.47 -17.48 11.64
N ALA A 364 -14.62 -17.48 10.60
CA ALA A 364 -14.74 -16.55 9.49
C ALA A 364 -16.08 -16.67 8.74
N ALA A 365 -16.60 -17.90 8.58
CA ALA A 365 -17.91 -18.14 8.00
C ALA A 365 -19.02 -17.56 8.89
N PHE A 366 -18.97 -17.79 10.20
CA PHE A 366 -19.93 -17.22 11.15
C PHE A 366 -19.88 -15.68 11.20
N ASP A 367 -18.71 -15.06 11.12
CA ASP A 367 -18.58 -13.59 11.04
C ASP A 367 -19.27 -13.04 9.79
N LYS A 368 -19.15 -13.76 8.66
CA LYS A 368 -19.81 -13.39 7.40
C LYS A 368 -21.32 -13.61 7.47
N ILE A 369 -21.78 -14.67 8.14
CA ILE A 369 -23.21 -14.94 8.38
C ILE A 369 -23.82 -13.86 9.27
N HIS A 370 -23.14 -13.49 10.37
CA HIS A 370 -23.59 -12.41 11.25
C HIS A 370 -23.70 -11.08 10.50
N ARG A 371 -22.71 -10.78 9.63
CA ARG A 371 -22.76 -9.60 8.77
C ARG A 371 -23.90 -9.67 7.76
N LEU A 372 -24.16 -10.82 7.13
CA LEU A 372 -25.32 -11.02 6.24
C LEU A 372 -26.66 -10.81 6.96
N ALA A 373 -26.75 -11.26 8.21
CA ALA A 373 -27.92 -11.09 9.07
C ALA A 373 -28.17 -9.62 9.45
N THR A 374 -27.10 -8.84 9.63
CA THR A 374 -27.18 -7.42 10.04
C THR A 374 -27.31 -6.48 8.85
N ASP A 375 -26.52 -6.68 7.80
CA ASP A 375 -26.51 -5.88 6.57
C ASP A 375 -25.97 -6.71 5.40
N TRP A 376 -26.87 -7.18 4.55
CA TRP A 376 -26.53 -7.95 3.36
C TRP A 376 -25.88 -7.13 2.24
N ARG A 377 -26.04 -5.80 2.25
CA ARG A 377 -25.45 -4.89 1.26
C ARG A 377 -24.03 -4.46 1.64
N HIS A 378 -23.52 -4.92 2.78
CA HIS A 378 -22.21 -4.55 3.29
C HIS A 378 -21.10 -4.87 2.28
N GLY A 379 -20.31 -3.87 1.87
CA GLY A 379 -19.32 -3.99 0.79
C GLY A 379 -18.23 -5.04 1.00
N SER A 380 -17.97 -5.45 2.25
CA SER A 380 -17.02 -6.53 2.58
C SER A 380 -17.54 -7.94 2.27
N LEU A 381 -18.85 -8.10 2.01
CA LEU A 381 -19.44 -9.37 1.61
C LEU A 381 -19.17 -9.66 0.14
N ARG A 382 -19.13 -8.61 -0.70
CA ARG A 382 -19.02 -8.72 -2.18
C ARG A 382 -19.98 -9.80 -2.71
N ALA A 383 -21.23 -9.74 -2.26
CA ALA A 383 -22.25 -10.70 -2.62
C ALA A 383 -22.49 -10.66 -4.13
N LEU A 384 -22.48 -11.84 -4.75
CA LEU A 384 -22.77 -12.02 -6.17
C LEU A 384 -23.88 -13.05 -6.30
N GLN A 385 -24.87 -12.77 -7.14
CA GLN A 385 -25.89 -13.74 -7.48
C GLN A 385 -25.28 -14.91 -8.28
N LEU A 386 -25.76 -16.13 -8.04
CA LEU A 386 -25.34 -17.29 -8.83
C LEU A 386 -26.01 -17.26 -10.21
N GLU A 387 -25.20 -17.41 -11.26
CA GLU A 387 -25.67 -17.37 -12.64
C GLU A 387 -26.66 -18.51 -12.94
N GLY A 388 -27.89 -18.16 -13.29
CA GLY A 388 -28.95 -19.10 -13.64
C GLY A 388 -29.63 -19.81 -12.46
N VAL A 389 -29.46 -19.32 -11.23
CA VAL A 389 -30.24 -19.78 -10.06
C VAL A 389 -30.78 -18.55 -9.29
N PRO A 390 -32.02 -18.10 -9.59
CA PRO A 390 -32.62 -16.95 -8.91
C PRO A 390 -32.72 -17.16 -7.40
N GLY A 391 -32.50 -16.10 -6.61
CA GLY A 391 -32.53 -16.16 -5.14
C GLY A 391 -31.28 -16.76 -4.46
N TYR A 392 -30.32 -17.31 -5.21
CA TYR A 392 -29.08 -17.85 -4.66
C TYR A 392 -27.91 -16.88 -4.84
N TYR A 393 -27.12 -16.76 -3.79
CA TYR A 393 -26.00 -15.82 -3.73
C TYR A 393 -24.75 -16.49 -3.16
N ARG A 394 -23.59 -15.96 -3.56
CA ARG A 394 -22.28 -16.35 -3.05
C ARG A 394 -21.53 -15.17 -2.48
N ILE A 395 -20.82 -15.39 -1.38
CA ILE A 395 -19.86 -14.43 -0.82
C ILE A 395 -18.50 -15.08 -0.59
N ARG A 396 -17.46 -14.25 -0.60
CA ARG A 396 -16.08 -14.69 -0.34
C ARG A 396 -15.81 -14.75 1.15
N VAL A 397 -15.48 -15.93 1.66
CA VAL A 397 -15.00 -16.12 3.05
C VAL A 397 -13.47 -16.06 3.09
N ALA A 398 -12.81 -16.74 2.15
CA ALA A 398 -11.35 -16.73 1.96
C ALA A 398 -10.99 -16.71 0.46
N THR A 399 -9.71 -16.78 0.09
CA THR A 399 -9.30 -16.79 -1.33
C THR A 399 -10.01 -17.86 -2.14
N ASP A 400 -10.04 -19.08 -1.61
CA ASP A 400 -10.58 -20.25 -2.30
C ASP A 400 -11.84 -20.80 -1.62
N VAL A 401 -12.42 -20.08 -0.66
CA VAL A 401 -13.65 -20.53 0.04
C VAL A 401 -14.80 -19.58 -0.20
N ARG A 402 -15.97 -20.14 -0.53
CA ARG A 402 -17.21 -19.42 -0.81
C ARG A 402 -18.32 -19.92 0.12
N LEU A 403 -19.07 -18.98 0.68
CA LEU A 403 -20.31 -19.28 1.39
C LEU A 403 -21.47 -19.06 0.42
N ILE A 404 -22.34 -20.05 0.31
CA ILE A 404 -23.56 -20.00 -0.47
C ILE A 404 -24.75 -19.80 0.47
N TYR A 405 -25.62 -18.86 0.11
CA TYR A 405 -26.83 -18.59 0.85
C TYR A 405 -27.98 -18.31 -0.13
N ARG A 406 -29.20 -18.55 0.33
CA ARG A 406 -30.44 -18.19 -0.36
C ARG A 406 -31.09 -17.05 0.39
N ARG A 407 -31.65 -16.10 -0.35
CA ARG A 407 -32.42 -15.00 0.22
C ARG A 407 -33.72 -14.83 -0.55
N ASP A 408 -34.81 -14.74 0.19
CA ASP A 408 -36.14 -14.44 -0.33
C ASP A 408 -36.80 -13.40 0.58
N GLY A 409 -36.77 -12.12 0.17
CA GLY A 409 -37.22 -10.99 1.00
C GLY A 409 -36.55 -10.94 2.38
N ASN A 410 -37.33 -11.25 3.41
CA ASN A 410 -36.93 -11.29 4.83
C ASN A 410 -36.39 -12.65 5.30
N HIS A 411 -36.27 -13.63 4.41
CA HIS A 411 -35.75 -14.95 4.75
C HIS A 411 -34.29 -15.08 4.31
N LEU A 412 -33.40 -15.46 5.24
CA LEU A 412 -31.98 -15.68 4.99
C LEU A 412 -31.62 -17.12 5.36
N GLU A 413 -31.28 -17.93 4.36
CA GLU A 413 -30.85 -19.31 4.56
C GLU A 413 -29.38 -19.50 4.18
N ILE A 414 -28.61 -20.05 5.11
CA ILE A 414 -27.22 -20.40 4.86
C ILE A 414 -27.15 -21.85 4.41
N LEU A 415 -26.66 -22.06 3.19
CA LEU A 415 -26.75 -23.34 2.50
C LEU A 415 -25.48 -24.16 2.61
N SER A 416 -24.32 -23.63 2.20
CA SER A 416 -23.10 -24.44 2.15
C SER A 416 -21.83 -23.60 2.16
N LEU A 417 -20.77 -24.14 2.74
CA LEU A 417 -19.40 -23.63 2.68
C LEU A 417 -18.56 -24.53 1.76
N ILE A 418 -18.17 -24.00 0.61
CA ILE A 418 -17.54 -24.76 -0.47
C ILE A 418 -16.23 -24.14 -0.93
N ASP A 419 -15.37 -24.99 -1.51
CA ASP A 419 -14.23 -24.51 -2.26
C ASP A 419 -14.69 -23.78 -3.54
N ARG A 420 -13.87 -22.85 -4.01
CA ARG A 420 -14.03 -22.13 -5.28
C ARG A 420 -14.12 -23.11 -6.45
N GLU A 421 -13.35 -24.19 -6.43
CA GLU A 421 -13.33 -25.17 -7.52
C GLU A 421 -14.65 -25.95 -7.63
N ASP A 422 -15.34 -26.17 -6.51
CA ASP A 422 -16.60 -26.91 -6.45
C ASP A 422 -17.83 -26.05 -6.82
N LEU A 423 -17.64 -24.76 -7.08
CA LEU A 423 -18.72 -23.79 -7.30
C LEU A 423 -19.57 -24.13 -8.54
N ASP A 424 -18.94 -24.48 -9.66
CA ASP A 424 -19.64 -24.82 -10.90
C ASP A 424 -20.40 -26.13 -10.79
N ARG A 425 -19.90 -27.06 -9.96
CA ARG A 425 -20.61 -28.30 -9.63
C ARG A 425 -21.84 -28.00 -8.78
N TYR A 426 -21.69 -27.13 -7.78
CA TYR A 426 -22.78 -26.70 -6.92
C TYR A 426 -23.89 -25.98 -7.71
N VAL A 427 -23.55 -25.05 -8.61
CA VAL A 427 -24.53 -24.33 -9.45
C VAL A 427 -25.33 -25.30 -10.32
N ARG A 428 -24.68 -26.30 -10.92
CA ARG A 428 -25.37 -27.34 -11.71
C ARG A 428 -26.36 -28.15 -10.88
N GLN A 429 -26.00 -28.51 -9.65
CA GLN A 429 -26.90 -29.21 -8.73
C GLN A 429 -28.05 -28.31 -8.26
N ALA A 430 -27.77 -27.05 -7.93
CA ALA A 430 -28.77 -26.09 -7.49
C ALA A 430 -29.84 -25.81 -8.56
N ARG A 431 -29.46 -25.78 -9.85
CA ARG A 431 -30.43 -25.65 -10.98
C ARG A 431 -31.44 -26.79 -11.07
N THR A 432 -31.09 -27.97 -10.57
CA THR A 432 -31.95 -29.16 -10.61
C THR A 432 -32.81 -29.31 -9.36
N ARG A 433 -32.60 -28.48 -8.32
CA ARG A 433 -33.42 -28.50 -7.10
C ARG A 433 -34.71 -27.72 -7.34
N PRO A 434 -35.89 -28.29 -7.03
CA PRO A 434 -37.14 -27.52 -7.05
C PRO A 434 -37.08 -26.39 -6.01
N ALA A 435 -37.64 -25.23 -6.36
CA ALA A 435 -37.63 -24.00 -5.57
C ALA A 435 -38.27 -24.17 -4.18
#